data_AF-A0A8S2S494-F1
#
_entry.id   AF-A0A8S2S494-F1
#
_cell.length_a   1.000
_cell.length_b   1.000
_cell.length_c   1.000
_cell.angle_alpha   90.00
_cell.angle_beta   90.00
_cell.angle_gamma   90.00
#
_symmetry.space_group_name_H-M   'P 1'
#
loop_
_entity.id
_entity.type
_entity.pdbx_description
1 polymer ?
#
loop_
_entity_poly.entity_id
_entity_poly.type
_entity_poly.pdbx_seq_one_letter_code
_entity_poly.pdbx_strand_id
1 'polypeptide(L)'
;KIISCSVYNEGKHFYIEPPSHAALFVRLDNGKTFLCDVGFSNDFLTPLFFELDSIQYATNGFFRLTKTDDQLYYKLERGYLNTDDSISLPTSSTPRTHIIDIDSGRIKWTISYRFPIDFLESSTEIDDFQNVVSNILYSPNVFLNHLTICRLHTYKPNVGAYSIIGKKYYEWIIENGKETRHKYYSISDNENELKTLLKEKFDLTIERKIELVDNRQ
;
A
#
# COMPACT_ATOMS: atom_id res chain seq x y z
N LYS A 1 15.10 10.25 -3.80
CA LYS A 1 14.35 11.52 -3.72
C LYS A 1 12.98 11.24 -3.12
N ILE A 2 12.52 12.05 -2.18
CA ILE A 2 11.18 11.90 -1.59
C ILE A 2 10.15 12.48 -2.56
N ILE A 3 9.04 11.77 -2.75
CA ILE A 3 7.90 12.17 -3.57
C ILE A 3 6.71 12.39 -2.64
N SER A 4 6.13 13.58 -2.67
CA SER A 4 4.90 13.87 -1.95
C SER A 4 3.69 13.41 -2.76
N CYS A 5 2.83 12.58 -2.16
CA CYS A 5 1.75 11.88 -2.84
C CYS A 5 0.38 12.21 -2.23
N SER A 6 -0.60 12.47 -3.08
CA SER A 6 -2.01 12.62 -2.69
C SER A 6 -2.70 11.26 -2.82
N VAL A 7 -3.20 10.72 -1.70
CA VAL A 7 -3.87 9.41 -1.64
C VAL A 7 -5.27 9.52 -2.23
N TYR A 8 -5.68 8.53 -3.03
CA TYR A 8 -7.03 8.50 -3.59
C TYR A 8 -8.02 7.91 -2.59
N ASN A 9 -9.11 8.63 -2.34
CA ASN A 9 -10.25 8.14 -1.58
C ASN A 9 -11.25 7.50 -2.54
N GLU A 10 -11.23 6.17 -2.64
CA GLU A 10 -12.11 5.43 -3.56
C GLU A 10 -13.60 5.66 -3.28
N GLY A 11 -14.00 5.69 -2.01
CA GLY A 11 -15.41 5.86 -1.62
C GLY A 11 -15.98 7.25 -1.92
N LYS A 12 -15.12 8.28 -2.00
CA LYS A 12 -15.52 9.67 -2.29
C LYS A 12 -15.05 10.18 -3.66
N HIS A 13 -14.33 9.35 -4.41
CA HIS A 13 -13.79 9.63 -5.73
C HIS A 13 -12.94 10.91 -5.85
N PHE A 14 -12.11 11.21 -4.86
CA PHE A 14 -11.19 12.36 -4.91
C PHE A 14 -9.82 12.06 -4.30
N TYR A 15 -8.81 12.84 -4.68
CA TYR A 15 -7.47 12.79 -4.05
C TYR A 15 -7.43 13.67 -2.81
N ILE A 16 -6.97 13.11 -1.69
CA ILE A 16 -6.86 13.82 -0.42
C ILE A 16 -5.77 14.88 -0.52
N GLU A 17 -6.14 16.12 -0.24
CA GLU A 17 -5.23 17.27 -0.19
C GLU A 17 -5.21 17.88 1.23
N PRO A 18 -4.04 18.37 1.70
CA PRO A 18 -2.74 18.33 1.03
C PRO A 18 -2.17 16.89 0.93
N PRO A 19 -1.12 16.68 0.12
CA PRO A 19 -0.45 15.38 0.01
C PRO A 19 -0.10 14.83 1.39
N SER A 20 -0.49 13.58 1.65
CA SER A 20 -0.43 12.94 2.98
C SER A 20 0.38 11.65 3.00
N HIS A 21 0.97 11.30 1.86
CA HIS A 21 1.74 10.09 1.69
C HIS A 21 3.11 10.40 1.08
N ALA A 22 4.09 9.56 1.37
CA ALA A 22 5.45 9.70 0.87
C ALA A 22 5.90 8.42 0.18
N ALA A 23 6.42 8.58 -1.04
CA ALA A 23 7.10 7.53 -1.79
C ALA A 23 8.54 7.97 -2.11
N LEU A 24 9.34 7.06 -2.65
CA LEU A 24 10.73 7.33 -3.00
C LEU A 24 10.95 7.08 -4.50
N PHE A 25 11.52 8.08 -5.17
CA PHE A 25 12.18 7.89 -6.46
C PHE A 25 13.64 7.50 -6.22
N VAL A 26 14.03 6.33 -6.71
CA VAL A 26 15.38 5.79 -6.58
C VAL A 26 16.01 5.66 -7.96
N ARG A 27 17.19 6.26 -8.15
CA ARG A 27 18.01 6.09 -9.34
C ARG A 27 19.29 5.37 -8.94
N LEU A 28 19.58 4.25 -9.60
CA LEU A 28 20.81 3.50 -9.42
C LEU A 28 21.92 4.03 -10.34
N ASP A 29 23.18 3.70 -10.05
CA ASP A 29 24.35 4.15 -10.82
C ASP A 29 24.33 3.65 -12.28
N ASN A 30 23.66 2.52 -12.55
CA ASN A 30 23.46 2.00 -13.89
C ASN A 30 22.34 2.70 -14.68
N GLY A 31 21.80 3.80 -14.15
CA GLY A 31 20.75 4.61 -14.78
C GLY A 31 19.33 4.08 -14.57
N LYS A 32 19.13 2.90 -13.98
CA LYS A 32 17.78 2.37 -13.71
C LYS A 32 17.07 3.19 -12.65
N THR A 33 15.78 3.43 -12.88
CA THR A 33 14.93 4.24 -12.00
C THR A 33 13.76 3.43 -11.48
N PHE A 34 13.43 3.63 -10.20
CA PHE A 34 12.41 2.88 -9.49
C PHE A 34 11.52 3.80 -8.65
N LEU A 35 10.26 3.42 -8.55
CA LEU A 35 9.34 3.88 -7.52
C LEU A 35 9.37 2.88 -6.37
N CYS A 36 9.68 3.37 -5.17
CA CYS A 36 9.75 2.57 -3.96
C CYS A 36 8.79 3.13 -2.92
N ASP A 37 8.02 2.27 -2.27
CA ASP A 37 7.08 2.63 -1.22
C ASP A 37 7.02 1.49 -0.21
N VAL A 38 7.18 1.82 1.07
CA VAL A 38 7.11 0.88 2.19
C VAL A 38 6.08 1.31 3.24
N GLY A 39 5.36 2.41 2.99
CA GLY A 39 4.40 3.00 3.93
C GLY A 39 2.95 2.77 3.52
N PHE A 40 2.68 2.45 2.26
CA PHE A 40 1.34 2.21 1.78
C PHE A 40 0.93 0.74 2.02
N SER A 41 0.19 0.51 3.11
CA SER A 41 -0.14 -0.82 3.67
C SER A 41 -0.58 -1.90 2.66
N ASN A 42 -1.24 -1.50 1.57
CA ASN A 42 -1.78 -2.39 0.54
C ASN A 42 -1.06 -2.27 -0.82
N ASP A 43 0.10 -1.63 -0.92
CA ASP A 43 0.78 -1.46 -2.22
C ASP A 43 1.87 -2.51 -2.49
N PHE A 44 2.55 -2.36 -3.62
CA PHE A 44 3.63 -3.24 -4.09
C PHE A 44 4.72 -3.47 -3.02
N LEU A 45 5.21 -4.72 -2.93
CA LEU A 45 6.24 -5.11 -1.95
C LEU A 45 7.67 -5.07 -2.50
N THR A 46 7.81 -4.85 -3.80
CA THR A 46 9.09 -4.81 -4.50
C THR A 46 9.15 -3.53 -5.33
N PRO A 47 10.33 -2.89 -5.46
CA PRO A 47 10.48 -1.67 -6.25
C PRO A 47 9.85 -1.80 -7.63
N LEU A 48 8.99 -0.86 -8.02
CA LEU A 48 8.45 -0.80 -9.37
C LEU A 48 9.43 -0.06 -10.26
N PHE A 49 9.56 -0.48 -11.51
CA PHE A 49 10.25 0.32 -12.52
C PHE A 49 9.52 1.65 -12.67
N PHE A 50 10.27 2.74 -12.73
CA PHE A 50 9.70 4.05 -13.04
C PHE A 50 9.51 4.15 -14.56
N GLU A 51 8.51 3.42 -15.06
CA GLU A 51 8.17 3.27 -16.47
C GLU A 51 6.67 3.42 -16.66
N LEU A 52 6.28 4.25 -17.64
CA LEU A 52 4.88 4.57 -17.90
C LEU A 52 4.20 3.49 -18.72
N ASP A 53 2.90 3.32 -18.47
CA ASP A 53 1.97 2.51 -19.26
C ASP A 53 2.31 1.02 -19.35
N SER A 54 3.37 0.59 -18.66
CA SER A 54 3.77 -0.80 -18.51
C SER A 54 3.03 -1.46 -17.35
N ILE A 55 2.49 -2.66 -17.60
CA ILE A 55 1.92 -3.49 -16.55
C ILE A 55 3.05 -4.22 -15.84
N GLN A 56 3.14 -3.96 -14.54
CA GLN A 56 4.18 -4.48 -13.67
C GLN A 56 3.57 -5.47 -12.68
N TYR A 57 3.97 -6.72 -12.75
CA TYR A 57 3.60 -7.74 -11.79
C TYR A 57 4.61 -7.77 -10.63
N ALA A 58 4.11 -7.58 -9.42
CA ALA A 58 4.78 -7.96 -8.19
C ALA A 58 3.99 -9.09 -7.52
N THR A 59 4.61 -9.84 -6.61
CA THR A 59 3.99 -11.03 -5.99
C THR A 59 2.60 -10.74 -5.37
N ASN A 60 2.36 -9.49 -4.97
CA ASN A 60 1.12 -9.04 -4.36
C ASN A 60 0.15 -8.28 -5.27
N GLY A 61 0.41 -8.17 -6.57
CA GLY A 61 -0.54 -7.51 -7.46
C GLY A 61 0.04 -7.08 -8.80
N PHE A 62 -0.84 -6.46 -9.57
CA PHE A 62 -0.48 -5.76 -10.80
C PHE A 62 -0.41 -4.27 -10.50
N PHE A 63 0.52 -3.58 -11.11
CA PHE A 63 0.75 -2.17 -10.89
C PHE A 63 1.03 -1.50 -12.23
N ARG A 64 0.60 -0.26 -12.38
CA ARG A 64 1.01 0.58 -13.51
C ARG A 64 1.12 2.03 -13.08
N LEU A 65 2.10 2.72 -13.65
CA LEU A 65 2.25 4.16 -13.53
C LEU A 65 1.74 4.79 -14.83
N THR A 66 0.76 5.67 -14.72
CA THR A 66 0.18 6.36 -15.88
C THR A 66 0.12 7.85 -15.59
N LYS A 67 -0.22 8.66 -16.60
CA LYS A 67 -0.48 10.09 -16.39
C LYS A 67 -1.96 10.35 -16.15
N THR A 68 -2.27 11.42 -15.42
CA THR A 68 -3.62 11.96 -15.38
C THR A 68 -4.01 12.59 -16.72
N ASP A 69 -5.31 12.73 -16.99
CA ASP A 69 -5.81 13.23 -18.28
C ASP A 69 -5.35 14.68 -18.55
N ASP A 70 -5.19 15.46 -17.48
CA ASP A 70 -4.63 16.83 -17.50
C ASP A 70 -3.10 16.88 -17.64
N GLN A 71 -2.42 15.73 -17.60
CA GLN A 71 -0.97 15.57 -17.70
C GLN A 71 -0.16 16.24 -16.58
N LEU A 72 -0.81 16.68 -15.50
CA LEU A 72 -0.14 17.37 -14.39
C LEU A 72 0.46 16.41 -13.37
N TYR A 73 -0.05 15.18 -13.30
CA TYR A 73 0.35 14.20 -12.31
C TYR A 73 0.66 12.85 -12.94
N TYR A 74 1.57 12.12 -12.31
CA TYR A 74 1.62 10.67 -12.40
C TYR A 74 0.61 10.07 -11.43
N LYS A 75 -0.10 9.02 -11.83
CA LYS A 75 -0.99 8.23 -10.98
C LYS A 75 -0.51 6.78 -10.92
N LEU A 76 -0.47 6.22 -9.71
CA LEU A 76 -0.22 4.81 -9.49
C LEU A 76 -1.57 4.09 -9.38
N GLU A 77 -1.72 3.04 -10.17
CA GLU A 77 -2.88 2.16 -10.12
C GLU A 77 -2.46 0.76 -9.70
N ARG A 78 -3.25 0.17 -8.80
CA ARG A 78 -3.17 -1.22 -8.41
C ARG A 78 -4.26 -2.02 -9.10
N GLY A 79 -3.88 -3.15 -9.67
CA GLY A 79 -4.71 -4.04 -10.46
C GLY A 79 -4.93 -5.39 -9.79
N TYR A 80 -6.13 -5.92 -9.98
CA TYR A 80 -6.53 -7.25 -9.52
C TYR A 80 -7.11 -8.05 -10.68
N LEU A 81 -6.80 -9.34 -10.73
CA LEU A 81 -7.47 -10.27 -11.63
C LEU A 81 -8.85 -10.62 -11.09
N ASN A 82 -9.77 -10.95 -11.98
CA ASN A 82 -11.01 -11.60 -11.57
C ASN A 82 -10.70 -12.99 -10.98
N THR A 83 -11.60 -13.50 -10.13
CA THR A 83 -11.42 -14.81 -9.48
C THR A 83 -11.21 -15.93 -10.49
N ASP A 84 -11.92 -15.89 -11.61
CA ASP A 84 -11.92 -16.93 -12.64
C ASP A 84 -10.82 -16.77 -13.69
N ASP A 85 -10.10 -15.64 -13.67
CA ASP A 85 -8.98 -15.42 -14.59
C ASP A 85 -7.76 -16.24 -14.15
N SER A 86 -7.24 -17.06 -15.07
CA SER A 86 -5.93 -17.69 -14.97
C SER A 86 -4.98 -17.06 -15.98
N ILE A 87 -3.80 -16.68 -15.52
CA ILE A 87 -2.71 -16.20 -16.37
C ILE A 87 -1.40 -16.85 -15.94
N SER A 88 -0.53 -17.10 -16.93
CA SER A 88 0.82 -17.56 -16.65
C SER A 88 1.66 -16.38 -16.18
N LEU A 89 2.13 -16.42 -14.94
CA LEU A 89 2.95 -15.36 -14.35
C LEU A 89 4.40 -15.80 -14.24
N PRO A 90 5.36 -14.86 -14.29
CA PRO A 90 6.74 -15.15 -13.98
C PRO A 90 6.86 -15.78 -12.59
N THR A 91 7.37 -16.99 -12.53
CA THR A 91 7.75 -17.64 -11.27
C THR A 91 9.19 -17.26 -10.95
N SER A 92 9.42 -16.62 -9.81
CA SER A 92 10.76 -16.29 -9.33
C SER A 92 10.93 -16.82 -7.91
N SER A 93 12.09 -17.43 -7.62
CA SER A 93 12.46 -17.83 -6.27
C SER A 93 12.70 -16.64 -5.34
N THR A 94 12.97 -15.46 -5.92
CA THR A 94 13.11 -14.19 -5.20
C THR A 94 12.00 -13.22 -5.59
N PRO A 95 11.35 -12.55 -4.62
CA PRO A 95 10.38 -11.50 -4.91
C PRO A 95 11.04 -10.39 -5.72
N ARG A 96 10.51 -10.12 -6.92
CA ARG A 96 10.91 -8.99 -7.76
C ARG A 96 9.76 -8.58 -8.66
N THR A 97 9.80 -7.34 -9.12
CA THR A 97 8.86 -6.82 -10.08
C THR A 97 9.23 -7.27 -11.49
N HIS A 98 8.23 -7.63 -12.28
CA HIS A 98 8.34 -8.03 -13.67
C HIS A 98 7.44 -7.16 -14.54
N ILE A 99 7.97 -6.60 -15.63
CA ILE A 99 7.12 -6.06 -16.69
C ILE A 99 6.54 -7.25 -17.45
N ILE A 100 5.23 -7.25 -17.65
CA ILE A 100 4.51 -8.33 -18.32
C ILE A 100 3.62 -7.76 -19.43
N ASP A 101 3.46 -8.56 -20.49
CA ASP A 101 2.54 -8.28 -21.58
C ASP A 101 1.22 -9.03 -21.32
N ILE A 102 0.20 -8.28 -20.90
CA ILE A 102 -1.14 -8.79 -20.64
C ILE A 102 -2.16 -7.74 -21.08
N ASP A 103 -3.29 -8.20 -21.60
CA ASP A 103 -4.42 -7.32 -21.88
C ASP A 103 -4.89 -6.60 -20.60
N SER A 104 -4.74 -5.28 -20.58
CA SER A 104 -5.20 -4.40 -19.50
C SER A 104 -6.69 -4.57 -19.19
N GLY A 105 -7.51 -4.99 -20.17
CA GLY A 105 -8.95 -5.22 -19.98
C GLY A 105 -9.26 -6.38 -19.02
N ARG A 106 -8.29 -7.27 -18.78
CA ARG A 106 -8.42 -8.39 -17.83
C ARG A 106 -8.12 -8.01 -16.39
N ILE A 107 -7.59 -6.80 -16.16
CA ILE A 107 -7.20 -6.32 -14.85
C ILE A 107 -8.19 -5.25 -14.40
N LYS A 108 -8.83 -5.46 -13.24
CA LYS A 108 -9.61 -4.44 -12.58
C LYS A 108 -8.66 -3.48 -11.86
N TRP A 109 -8.60 -2.25 -12.34
CA TRP A 109 -7.72 -1.21 -11.80
C TRP A 109 -8.43 -0.38 -10.71
N THR A 110 -7.66 -0.06 -9.68
CA THR A 110 -8.01 0.87 -8.61
C THR A 110 -6.86 1.87 -8.44
N ILE A 111 -7.17 3.12 -8.14
CA ILE A 111 -6.15 4.16 -7.96
C ILE A 111 -5.61 4.10 -6.53
N SER A 112 -4.29 4.08 -6.38
CA SER A 112 -3.63 4.19 -5.06
C SER A 112 -3.43 5.67 -4.69
N TYR A 113 -2.60 6.38 -5.46
CA TYR A 113 -2.23 7.77 -5.22
C TYR A 113 -1.71 8.44 -6.50
N ARG A 114 -1.52 9.75 -6.44
CA ARG A 114 -0.88 10.55 -7.49
C ARG A 114 0.24 11.43 -6.95
N PHE A 115 1.14 11.87 -7.81
CA PHE A 115 2.18 12.84 -7.49
C PHE A 115 2.55 13.72 -8.70
N PRO A 116 3.07 14.94 -8.49
CA PRO A 116 3.35 15.89 -9.58
C PRO A 116 4.35 15.36 -10.60
N ILE A 117 4.17 15.69 -11.88
CA ILE A 117 5.08 15.26 -12.95
C ILE A 117 6.48 15.89 -12.84
N ASP A 118 6.55 17.09 -12.28
CA ASP A 118 7.74 17.91 -12.05
C ASP A 118 8.40 17.64 -10.69
N PHE A 119 8.07 16.53 -10.02
CA PHE A 119 8.65 16.19 -8.71
C PHE A 119 10.18 16.12 -8.70
N LEU A 120 10.85 15.97 -9.85
CA LEU A 120 12.32 16.03 -9.95
C LEU A 120 12.88 17.44 -9.79
N GLU A 121 12.06 18.47 -9.98
CA GLU A 121 12.40 19.88 -9.79
C GLU A 121 12.01 20.36 -8.38
N SER A 122 11.05 19.70 -7.72
CA SER A 122 10.65 20.05 -6.35
C SER A 122 11.75 19.78 -5.32
N SER A 123 11.86 20.61 -4.29
CA SER A 123 12.79 20.40 -3.16
C SER A 123 12.09 19.73 -1.98
N THR A 124 11.31 18.67 -2.22
CA THR A 124 10.56 18.00 -1.14
C THR A 124 11.52 17.38 -0.12
N GLU A 125 11.44 17.87 1.11
CA GLU A 125 12.22 17.42 2.26
C GLU A 125 11.33 16.69 3.28
N ILE A 126 11.95 15.98 4.21
CA ILE A 126 11.20 15.27 5.26
C ILE A 126 10.44 16.24 6.17
N ASP A 127 10.99 17.45 6.35
CA ASP A 127 10.40 18.48 7.20
C ASP A 127 9.09 19.04 6.63
N ASP A 128 8.89 18.97 5.32
CA ASP A 128 7.63 19.34 4.67
C ASP A 128 6.45 18.48 5.15
N PHE A 129 6.73 17.26 5.65
CA PHE A 129 5.71 16.35 6.16
C PHE A 129 5.39 16.57 7.64
N GLN A 130 6.13 17.39 8.39
CA GLN A 130 5.87 17.58 9.83
C GLN A 130 4.47 18.16 10.09
N ASN A 131 4.06 19.14 9.28
CA ASN A 131 2.72 19.73 9.34
C ASN A 131 1.63 18.74 8.93
N VAL A 132 1.92 17.91 7.93
CA VAL A 132 1.00 16.88 7.46
C VAL A 132 0.81 15.79 8.52
N VAL A 133 1.90 15.32 9.14
CA VAL A 133 1.85 14.34 10.24
C VAL A 133 1.05 14.90 11.41
N SER A 134 1.26 16.16 11.79
CA SER A 134 0.46 16.81 12.83
C SER A 134 -1.02 16.84 12.46
N ASN A 135 -1.35 17.19 11.21
CA ASN A 135 -2.74 17.14 10.75
C ASN A 135 -3.32 15.71 10.81
N ILE A 136 -2.56 14.72 10.33
CA ILE A 136 -2.96 13.29 10.35
C ILE A 136 -3.26 12.83 11.78
N LEU A 137 -2.42 13.17 12.76
CA LEU A 137 -2.55 12.71 14.14
C LEU A 137 -3.66 13.39 14.94
N TYR A 138 -3.99 14.65 14.61
CA TYR A 138 -4.89 15.45 15.45
C TYR A 138 -6.20 15.85 14.76
N SER A 139 -6.33 15.70 13.43
CA SER A 139 -7.55 16.08 12.72
C SER A 139 -8.65 15.04 12.92
N PRO A 140 -9.85 15.45 13.39
CA PRO A 140 -10.98 14.54 13.54
C PRO A 140 -11.54 14.06 12.19
N ASN A 141 -11.08 14.61 11.06
CA ASN A 141 -11.54 14.19 9.73
C ASN A 141 -10.62 13.13 9.11
N VAL A 142 -9.52 12.78 9.78
CA VAL A 142 -8.56 11.79 9.28
C VAL A 142 -8.97 10.41 9.76
N PHE A 143 -9.18 9.51 8.80
CA PHE A 143 -9.64 8.14 9.03
C PHE A 143 -8.76 7.34 10.00
N LEU A 144 -7.44 7.59 9.98
CA LEU A 144 -6.49 6.92 10.88
C LEU A 144 -6.72 7.25 12.37
N ASN A 145 -7.44 8.32 12.69
CA ASN A 145 -7.84 8.64 14.07
C ASN A 145 -9.12 7.92 14.52
N HIS A 146 -9.79 7.22 13.59
CA HIS A 146 -11.06 6.51 13.83
C HIS A 146 -10.98 5.01 13.57
N LEU A 147 -9.82 4.52 13.14
CA LEU A 147 -9.61 3.11 12.86
C LEU A 147 -8.20 2.69 13.22
N THR A 148 -8.09 1.67 14.08
CA THR A 148 -6.80 1.03 14.32
C THR A 148 -6.43 0.16 13.11
N ILE A 149 -5.25 0.41 12.54
CA ILE A 149 -4.71 -0.38 11.43
C ILE A 149 -3.30 -0.82 11.79
N CYS A 150 -3.04 -2.11 11.66
CA CYS A 150 -1.68 -2.67 11.70
C CYS A 150 -1.60 -3.74 10.62
N ARG A 151 -0.64 -3.66 9.71
CA ARG A 151 -0.46 -4.66 8.65
C ARG A 151 1.02 -5.02 8.53
N LEU A 152 1.27 -6.31 8.40
CA LEU A 152 2.60 -6.85 8.14
C LEU A 152 2.51 -7.85 6.99
N HIS A 153 3.19 -7.57 5.89
CA HIS A 153 3.38 -8.54 4.81
C HIS A 153 4.43 -9.56 5.21
N THR A 154 4.21 -10.82 4.84
CA THR A 154 5.10 -11.92 5.19
C THR A 154 5.40 -12.76 3.97
N TYR A 155 6.61 -13.30 3.91
CA TYR A 155 7.04 -14.24 2.87
C TYR A 155 6.91 -15.70 3.35
N LYS A 156 5.98 -15.96 4.28
CA LYS A 156 5.74 -17.31 4.81
C LYS A 156 4.88 -18.11 3.83
N PRO A 157 5.07 -19.45 3.73
CA PRO A 157 4.15 -20.30 2.98
C PRO A 157 2.71 -20.12 3.48
N ASN A 158 1.77 -19.98 2.55
CA ASN A 158 0.32 -19.90 2.82
C ASN A 158 -0.16 -18.68 3.64
N VAL A 159 0.71 -17.70 3.94
CA VAL A 159 0.29 -16.42 4.53
C VAL A 159 1.10 -15.29 3.92
N GLY A 160 0.44 -14.46 3.11
CA GLY A 160 1.02 -13.27 2.50
C GLY A 160 0.97 -12.04 3.40
N ALA A 161 0.00 -11.91 4.30
CA ALA A 161 -0.05 -10.80 5.26
C ALA A 161 -0.86 -11.09 6.52
N TYR A 162 -0.47 -10.46 7.62
CA TYR A 162 -1.29 -10.29 8.83
C TYR A 162 -1.87 -8.88 8.85
N SER A 163 -3.11 -8.73 9.33
CA SER A 163 -3.70 -7.40 9.53
C SER A 163 -4.59 -7.33 10.76
N ILE A 164 -4.51 -6.24 11.50
CA ILE A 164 -5.51 -5.77 12.44
C ILE A 164 -6.19 -4.57 11.79
N ILE A 165 -7.51 -4.62 11.65
CA ILE A 165 -8.33 -3.52 11.11
C ILE A 165 -9.52 -3.35 12.04
N GLY A 166 -9.49 -2.28 12.83
CA GLY A 166 -10.40 -2.07 13.94
C GLY A 166 -10.26 -3.15 15.00
N LYS A 167 -11.37 -3.78 15.37
CA LYS A 167 -11.39 -4.89 16.34
C LYS A 167 -11.26 -6.26 15.70
N LYS A 168 -10.78 -6.34 14.45
CA LYS A 168 -10.72 -7.61 13.70
C LYS A 168 -9.30 -7.93 13.27
N TYR A 169 -8.93 -9.19 13.45
CA TYR A 169 -7.71 -9.77 12.91
C TYR A 169 -7.99 -10.51 11.60
N TYR A 170 -7.04 -10.47 10.67
CA TYR A 170 -7.07 -11.14 9.38
C TYR A 170 -5.72 -11.79 9.05
N GLU A 171 -5.77 -12.99 8.47
CA GLU A 171 -4.66 -13.59 7.71
C GLU A 171 -5.04 -13.64 6.23
N TRP A 172 -4.17 -13.09 5.39
CA TRP A 172 -4.34 -13.02 3.95
C TRP A 172 -3.39 -13.99 3.27
N ILE A 173 -3.90 -14.75 2.31
CA ILE A 173 -3.09 -15.43 1.31
C ILE A 173 -2.90 -14.44 0.16
N ILE A 174 -1.66 -14.23 -0.25
CA ILE A 174 -1.32 -13.39 -1.39
C ILE A 174 -0.57 -14.27 -2.38
N GLU A 175 -1.21 -14.57 -3.50
CA GLU A 175 -0.65 -15.44 -4.51
C GLU A 175 -1.07 -14.94 -5.89
N ASN A 176 -0.10 -14.77 -6.80
CA ASN A 176 -0.36 -14.46 -8.20
C ASN A 176 -1.24 -13.19 -8.38
N GLY A 177 -1.01 -12.19 -7.55
CA GLY A 177 -1.79 -10.93 -7.54
C GLY A 177 -3.22 -11.07 -7.02
N LYS A 178 -3.59 -12.21 -6.44
CA LYS A 178 -4.87 -12.43 -5.76
C LYS A 178 -4.66 -12.35 -4.24
N GLU A 179 -5.47 -11.54 -3.57
CA GLU A 179 -5.56 -11.51 -2.11
C GLU A 179 -6.81 -12.25 -1.64
N THR A 180 -6.63 -13.34 -0.89
CA THR A 180 -7.73 -14.12 -0.33
C THR A 180 -7.67 -14.11 1.19
N ARG A 181 -8.80 -13.85 1.85
CA ARG A 181 -8.91 -13.96 3.31
C ARG A 181 -8.97 -15.42 3.70
N HIS A 182 -7.99 -15.89 4.46
CA HIS A 182 -7.92 -17.27 4.92
C HIS A 182 -8.47 -17.46 6.33
N LYS A 183 -8.15 -16.52 7.23
CA LYS A 183 -8.60 -16.56 8.63
C LYS A 183 -8.99 -15.17 9.08
N TYR A 184 -10.05 -15.07 9.88
CA TYR A 184 -10.40 -13.84 10.56
C TYR A 184 -11.14 -14.12 11.87
N TYR A 185 -10.98 -13.25 12.85
CA TYR A 185 -11.75 -13.28 14.10
C TYR A 185 -11.77 -11.89 14.74
N SER A 186 -12.75 -11.67 15.62
CA SER A 186 -12.81 -10.46 16.45
C SER A 186 -11.84 -10.59 17.61
N ILE A 187 -11.07 -9.53 17.84
CA ILE A 187 -10.14 -9.43 18.97
C ILE A 187 -10.96 -9.11 20.21
N SER A 188 -10.71 -9.83 21.31
CA SER A 188 -11.35 -9.58 22.60
C SER A 188 -10.86 -8.25 23.19
N ASP A 189 -11.59 -7.69 24.15
CA ASP A 189 -11.13 -6.51 24.90
C ASP A 189 -10.06 -6.87 25.97
N ASN A 190 -9.55 -8.11 25.96
CA ASN A 190 -8.48 -8.56 26.86
C ASN A 190 -7.12 -8.03 26.37
N GLU A 191 -6.56 -7.07 27.10
CA GLU A 191 -5.30 -6.42 26.76
C GLU A 191 -4.12 -7.39 26.63
N ASN A 192 -4.08 -8.44 27.45
CA ASN A 192 -3.01 -9.44 27.38
C ASN A 192 -3.08 -10.26 26.09
N GLU A 193 -4.29 -10.62 25.64
CA GLU A 193 -4.47 -11.32 24.36
C GLU A 193 -4.06 -10.45 23.18
N LEU A 194 -4.39 -9.16 23.21
CA LEU A 194 -3.95 -8.21 22.18
C LEU A 194 -2.43 -8.04 22.17
N LYS A 195 -1.78 -7.89 23.34
CA LYS A 195 -0.32 -7.79 23.43
C LYS A 195 0.37 -9.06 22.95
N THR A 196 -0.15 -10.24 23.29
CA THR A 196 0.34 -11.52 22.77
C THR A 196 0.20 -11.58 21.25
N LEU A 197 -0.97 -11.22 20.70
CA LEU A 197 -1.20 -11.19 19.26
C LEU A 197 -0.21 -10.26 18.53
N LEU A 198 -0.01 -9.04 19.04
CA LEU A 198 0.93 -8.07 18.49
C LEU A 198 2.36 -8.58 18.52
N LYS A 199 2.77 -9.23 19.62
CA LYS A 199 4.11 -9.80 19.72
C LYS A 199 4.31 -10.99 18.80
N GLU A 200 3.40 -11.95 18.79
CA GLU A 200 3.54 -13.20 18.04
C GLU A 200 3.42 -13.01 16.52
N LYS A 201 2.52 -12.12 16.07
CA LYS A 201 2.22 -11.94 14.64
C LYS A 201 2.95 -10.76 14.02
N PHE A 202 3.20 -9.69 14.78
CA PHE A 202 3.76 -8.44 14.26
C PHE A 202 5.13 -8.10 14.85
N ASP A 203 5.63 -8.89 15.81
CA ASP A 203 6.85 -8.60 16.57
C ASP A 203 6.84 -7.22 17.27
N LEU A 204 5.65 -6.76 17.66
CA LEU A 204 5.45 -5.48 18.33
C LEU A 204 5.27 -5.66 19.83
N THR A 205 6.13 -5.00 20.61
CA THR A 205 5.97 -4.86 22.06
C THR A 205 5.53 -3.42 22.35
N ILE A 206 4.34 -3.27 22.93
CA ILE A 206 3.79 -1.95 23.32
C ILE A 206 3.56 -1.97 24.83
N GLU A 207 4.24 -1.08 25.54
CA GLU A 207 4.17 -1.02 27.00
C GLU A 207 2.88 -0.33 27.49
N ARG A 208 2.40 0.64 26.73
CA ARG A 208 1.18 1.41 27.05
C ARG A 208 -0.07 0.57 26.85
N LYS A 209 -1.17 0.99 27.50
CA LYS A 209 -2.51 0.46 27.24
C LYS A 209 -2.87 0.72 25.78
N ILE A 210 -3.46 -0.29 25.13
CA ILE A 210 -3.90 -0.22 23.74
C ILE A 210 -5.41 -0.32 23.70
N GLU A 211 -6.05 0.61 23.01
CA GLU A 211 -7.50 0.57 22.74
C GLU A 211 -7.70 0.49 21.23
N LEU A 212 -8.35 -0.58 20.78
CA LEU A 212 -8.67 -0.76 19.37
C LEU A 212 -9.92 0.08 19.02
N VAL A 213 -9.77 0.96 18.04
CA VAL A 213 -10.84 1.83 17.54
C VAL A 213 -11.38 1.25 16.23
N ASP A 214 -12.71 1.12 16.10
CA ASP A 214 -13.37 0.66 14.87
C ASP A 214 -14.60 1.52 14.58
N ASN A 215 -14.37 2.77 14.16
CA ASN A 215 -15.42 3.71 13.80
C ASN A 215 -15.37 4.00 12.30
N ARG A 216 -15.90 3.07 11.51
CA ARG A 216 -16.03 3.19 10.04
C ARG A 216 -17.26 4.02 9.67
N GLN A 217 -17.34 5.25 10.18
CA GLN A 217 -18.32 6.25 9.72
C GLN A 217 -17.86 6.91 8.41
#